data_AF-W8AQM0-F1
#
_entry.id   AF-W8AQM0-F1
#
_cell.length_a   1.000
_cell.length_b   1.000
_cell.length_c   1.000
_cell.angle_alpha   90.00
_cell.angle_beta   90.00
_cell.angle_gamma   90.00
#
_symmetry.space_group_name_H-M   'P 1'
#
loop_
_entity.id
_entity.type
_entity.pdbx_description
1 polymer ?
#
loop_
_entity_poly.entity_id
_entity_poly.type
_entity_poly.pdbx_seq_one_letter_code
_entity_poly.pdbx_strand_id
1 'polypeptide(L)'
;MLIITMVLTDVIYDLINTYSPFYLGANSGYYCKQRWWHNVLYIQNFLDMKDICCSWTWYLACEMQFYILITALLFLYAKSERFAKISFVTLVVGFPVVGWLCNYYNGITFDIDKLHSTLNQLYVKPWVRINPYLGGALCGWLLHNNSQRRHQRYHNHQQEPQSEQQQKPQPQPQTQTDSHVQR
;
A
#
# COMPACT_ATOMS: atom_id res chain seq x y z
N MET A 1 -4.48 21.11 9.42
CA MET A 1 -3.24 20.52 9.96
C MET A 1 -2.02 20.89 9.10
N LEU A 2 -1.97 20.55 7.81
CA LEU A 2 -0.76 20.81 7.00
C LEU A 2 -0.41 22.27 6.71
N ILE A 3 -1.42 23.11 6.47
CA ILE A 3 -1.18 24.54 6.28
C ILE A 3 -0.64 25.15 7.58
N ILE A 4 -1.17 24.70 8.73
CA ILE A 4 -0.73 25.16 10.05
C ILE A 4 0.72 24.75 10.30
N THR A 5 1.09 23.50 10.00
CA THR A 5 2.48 23.06 10.16
C THR A 5 3.40 23.82 9.21
N MET A 6 3.03 24.01 7.94
CA MET A 6 3.83 24.80 7.00
C MET A 6 4.08 26.24 7.49
N VAL A 7 3.03 26.93 7.91
CA VAL A 7 3.13 28.31 8.44
C VAL A 7 3.96 28.35 9.72
N LEU A 8 3.75 27.39 10.63
CA LEU A 8 4.54 27.31 11.86
C LEU A 8 6.03 27.06 11.55
N THR A 9 6.33 26.20 10.57
CA THR A 9 7.71 25.91 10.20
C THR A 9 8.39 27.14 9.60
N ASP A 10 7.69 27.89 8.75
CA ASP A 10 8.18 29.14 8.15
C ASP A 10 8.53 30.18 9.23
N VAL A 11 7.63 30.39 10.19
CA VAL A 11 7.85 31.29 11.34
C VAL A 11 9.04 30.81 12.20
N ILE A 12 9.16 29.51 12.44
CA ILE A 12 10.28 28.94 13.19
C ILE A 12 11.60 29.15 12.44
N TYR A 13 11.63 28.98 11.11
CA TYR A 13 12.83 29.22 10.32
C TYR A 13 13.29 30.67 10.38
N ASP A 14 12.36 31.63 10.23
CA ASP A 14 12.67 33.06 10.37
C ASP A 14 13.20 33.40 11.77
N LEU A 15 12.61 32.79 12.82
CA LEU A 15 13.06 32.95 14.19
C LEU A 15 14.50 32.41 14.37
N ILE A 16 14.77 31.20 13.90
CA ILE A 16 16.10 30.57 14.03
C ILE A 16 17.16 31.36 13.24
N ASN A 17 16.82 31.89 12.06
CA ASN A 17 17.74 32.69 11.27
C ASN A 17 18.05 34.05 11.91
N THR A 18 17.12 34.60 12.71
CA THR A 18 17.30 35.88 13.39
C THR A 18 18.07 35.74 14.72
N TYR A 19 17.81 34.67 15.49
CA TYR A 19 18.33 34.53 16.85
C TYR A 19 19.47 33.51 17.00
N SER A 20 19.65 32.59 16.05
CA SER A 20 20.67 31.55 16.15
C SER A 20 21.93 31.87 15.32
N PRO A 21 23.11 31.40 15.75
CA PRO A 21 24.34 31.50 14.97
C PRO A 21 24.45 30.45 13.85
N PHE A 22 23.47 29.54 13.72
CA PHE A 22 23.49 28.44 12.76
C PHE A 22 22.54 28.74 11.59
N TYR A 23 23.11 28.96 10.41
CA TYR A 23 22.34 29.17 9.17
C TYR A 23 21.76 27.84 8.67
N LEU A 24 20.52 27.53 9.06
CA LEU A 24 19.75 26.43 8.49
C LEU A 24 19.22 26.81 7.10
N GLY A 25 20.05 26.61 6.07
CA GLY A 25 19.66 26.72 4.67
C GLY A 25 19.34 28.16 4.23
N ALA A 26 20.35 28.87 3.75
CA ALA A 26 20.33 30.31 3.43
C ALA A 26 19.22 30.81 2.48
N ASN A 27 18.46 29.93 1.82
CA ASN A 27 17.44 30.29 0.83
C ASN A 27 16.04 29.67 1.09
N SER A 28 15.82 29.00 2.23
CA SER A 28 14.57 28.28 2.52
C SER A 28 13.32 29.17 2.40
N GLY A 29 13.36 30.38 2.97
CA GLY A 29 12.25 31.36 2.90
C GLY A 29 11.91 31.83 1.47
N TYR A 30 12.90 31.98 0.59
CA TYR A 30 12.67 32.39 -0.81
C TYR A 30 11.95 31.29 -1.61
N TYR A 31 12.43 30.05 -1.52
CA TYR A 31 11.81 28.91 -2.20
C TYR A 31 10.45 28.56 -1.60
N CYS A 32 10.26 28.70 -0.28
CA CYS A 32 8.95 28.55 0.37
C CYS A 32 7.92 29.50 -0.20
N LYS A 33 8.24 30.79 -0.31
CA LYS A 33 7.30 31.81 -0.80
C LYS A 33 6.90 31.60 -2.27
N GLN A 34 7.79 31.07 -3.10
CA GLN A 34 7.51 30.83 -4.51
C GLN A 34 6.86 29.47 -4.79
N ARG A 35 7.19 28.44 -3.99
CA ARG A 35 6.80 27.04 -4.25
C ARG A 35 5.87 26.42 -3.20
N TRP A 36 5.32 27.18 -2.25
CA TRP A 36 4.36 26.68 -1.25
C TRP A 36 3.21 25.87 -1.84
N TRP A 37 2.74 26.22 -3.04
CA TRP A 37 1.63 25.54 -3.70
C TRP A 37 1.98 24.10 -4.12
N HIS A 38 3.26 23.80 -4.39
CA HIS A 38 3.68 22.43 -4.63
C HIS A 38 3.37 21.60 -3.38
N ASN A 39 3.65 22.17 -2.18
CA ASN A 39 3.41 21.48 -0.92
C ASN A 39 1.97 21.02 -0.74
N VAL A 40 1.03 21.85 -1.19
CA VAL A 40 -0.41 21.57 -1.18
C VAL A 40 -0.79 20.49 -2.19
N LEU A 41 -0.16 20.49 -3.37
CA LEU A 41 -0.41 19.52 -4.44
C LEU A 41 0.37 18.20 -4.28
N TYR A 42 1.26 18.09 -3.29
CA TYR A 42 2.12 16.93 -3.04
C TYR A 42 2.98 16.50 -4.24
N ILE A 43 3.52 17.47 -4.98
CA ILE A 43 4.37 17.22 -6.16
C ILE A 43 5.86 17.47 -5.92
N GLN A 44 6.26 17.83 -4.70
CA GLN A 44 7.66 18.11 -4.34
C GLN A 44 8.60 16.91 -4.45
N ASN A 45 8.10 15.68 -4.58
CA ASN A 45 8.97 14.52 -4.85
C ASN A 45 9.69 14.58 -6.21
N PHE A 46 9.22 15.41 -7.14
CA PHE A 46 9.84 15.60 -8.45
C PHE A 46 10.82 16.78 -8.48
N LEU A 47 10.91 17.53 -7.38
CA LEU A 47 11.84 18.66 -7.26
C LEU A 47 13.13 18.19 -6.61
N ASP A 48 14.23 18.83 -6.99
CA ASP A 48 15.49 18.61 -6.29
C ASP A 48 15.36 19.05 -4.83
N MET A 49 16.02 18.31 -3.94
CA MET A 49 16.07 18.58 -2.50
C MET A 49 16.52 19.99 -2.12
N LYS A 50 17.21 20.68 -3.05
CA LYS A 50 17.66 22.07 -2.89
C LYS A 50 16.56 23.10 -3.16
N ASP A 51 15.55 22.74 -3.93
CA ASP A 51 14.48 23.63 -4.39
C ASP A 51 13.19 23.47 -3.60
N ILE A 52 13.16 22.52 -2.66
CA ILE A 52 12.00 22.30 -1.79
C ILE A 52 12.09 23.17 -0.55
N CYS A 53 10.97 23.85 -0.25
CA CYS A 53 10.77 24.71 0.92
C CYS A 53 11.16 24.02 2.25
N CYS A 54 10.82 22.74 2.37
CA CYS A 54 11.07 21.96 3.57
C CYS A 54 11.51 20.55 3.17
N SER A 55 12.73 20.18 3.52
CA SER A 55 13.30 18.88 3.16
C SER A 55 12.66 17.67 3.85
N TRP A 56 11.54 17.84 4.56
CA TRP A 56 10.74 16.74 5.11
C TRP A 56 9.39 16.58 4.38
N THR A 57 8.96 17.56 3.57
CA THR A 57 7.64 17.52 2.90
C THR A 57 7.60 16.56 1.71
N TRP A 58 8.76 16.15 1.18
CA TRP A 58 8.85 15.08 0.18
C TRP A 58 8.32 13.75 0.74
N TYR A 59 8.61 13.44 2.01
CA TYR A 59 8.15 12.19 2.62
C TYR A 59 6.63 12.16 2.70
N LEU A 60 6.05 13.27 3.16
CA LEU A 60 4.61 13.43 3.23
C LEU A 60 3.94 13.32 1.85
N ALA A 61 4.56 13.89 0.81
CA ALA A 61 4.09 13.72 -0.56
C ALA A 61 4.12 12.26 -1.03
N CYS A 62 5.14 11.48 -0.65
CA CYS A 62 5.18 10.04 -0.94
C CYS A 62 4.01 9.31 -0.28
N GLU A 63 3.75 9.57 1.00
CA GLU A 63 2.71 8.88 1.75
C GLU A 63 1.31 9.10 1.15
N MET A 64 1.01 10.33 0.74
CA MET A 64 -0.29 10.63 0.11
C MET A 64 -0.46 9.92 -1.23
N GLN A 65 0.61 9.84 -2.03
CA GLN A 65 0.59 9.11 -3.30
C GLN A 65 0.36 7.61 -3.07
N PHE A 66 1.03 7.01 -2.08
CA PHE A 66 0.82 5.61 -1.72
C PHE A 66 -0.57 5.34 -1.17
N TYR A 67 -1.11 6.25 -0.36
CA TYR A 67 -2.47 6.14 0.15
C TYR A 67 -3.49 6.11 -0.99
N ILE A 68 -3.37 7.03 -1.95
CA ILE A 68 -4.25 7.06 -3.14
C ILE A 68 -4.10 5.78 -3.96
N LEU A 69 -2.86 5.33 -4.19
CA LEU A 69 -2.57 4.12 -4.97
C LEU A 69 -3.17 2.86 -4.33
N ILE A 70 -2.98 2.65 -3.03
CA ILE A 70 -3.53 1.50 -2.32
C ILE A 70 -5.06 1.57 -2.25
N THR A 71 -5.63 2.75 -2.03
CA THR A 71 -7.09 2.94 -2.03
C THR A 71 -7.69 2.64 -3.41
N ALA A 72 -7.04 3.10 -4.48
CA ALA A 72 -7.46 2.79 -5.85
C ALA A 72 -7.35 1.29 -6.14
N LEU A 73 -6.28 0.63 -5.69
CA LEU A 73 -6.11 -0.82 -5.81
C LEU A 73 -7.23 -1.59 -5.09
N LEU A 74 -7.64 -1.11 -3.90
CA LEU A 74 -8.74 -1.70 -3.15
C LEU A 74 -10.08 -1.56 -3.87
N PHE A 75 -10.38 -0.37 -4.41
CA PHE A 75 -11.59 -0.14 -5.20
C PHE A 75 -11.61 -1.00 -6.47
N LEU A 76 -10.44 -1.15 -7.10
CA LEU A 76 -10.26 -2.00 -8.27
C LEU A 76 -10.47 -3.48 -7.94
N TYR A 77 -10.01 -3.93 -6.76
CA TYR A 77 -10.24 -5.28 -6.26
C TYR A 77 -11.74 -5.56 -6.10
N ALA A 78 -12.50 -4.60 -5.57
CA ALA A 78 -13.95 -4.72 -5.42
C ALA A 78 -14.68 -4.85 -6.79
N LYS A 79 -14.16 -4.23 -7.85
CA LYS A 79 -14.76 -4.29 -9.19
C LYS A 79 -14.29 -5.51 -10.00
N SER A 80 -13.00 -5.85 -9.93
CA SER A 80 -12.39 -6.95 -10.67
C SER A 80 -11.14 -7.47 -9.96
N GLU A 81 -11.25 -8.65 -9.34
CA GLU A 81 -10.13 -9.27 -8.65
C GLU A 81 -8.95 -9.60 -9.57
N ARG A 82 -9.21 -10.00 -10.83
CA ARG A 82 -8.13 -10.38 -11.77
C ARG A 82 -7.25 -9.18 -12.09
N PHE A 83 -7.86 -8.05 -12.41
CA PHE A 83 -7.12 -6.86 -12.79
C PHE A 83 -6.40 -6.23 -11.59
N ALA A 84 -6.99 -6.29 -10.39
CA ALA A 84 -6.31 -5.88 -9.17
C ALA A 84 -5.08 -6.74 -8.84
N LYS A 85 -5.17 -8.08 -9.00
CA LYS A 85 -4.03 -8.99 -8.80
C LYS A 85 -2.90 -8.71 -9.79
N ILE A 86 -3.22 -8.51 -11.08
CA ILE A 86 -2.22 -8.16 -12.10
C ILE A 86 -1.56 -6.82 -11.78
N SER A 87 -2.35 -5.80 -11.45
CA SER A 87 -1.82 -4.48 -11.07
C SER A 87 -0.90 -4.58 -9.85
N PHE A 88 -1.30 -5.31 -8.81
CA PHE A 88 -0.49 -5.53 -7.61
C PHE A 88 0.85 -6.19 -7.93
N VAL A 89 0.86 -7.28 -8.71
CA VAL A 89 2.10 -7.98 -9.10
C VAL A 89 3.01 -7.06 -9.91
N THR A 90 2.45 -6.31 -10.86
CA THR A 90 3.21 -5.33 -11.65
C THR A 90 3.86 -4.27 -10.78
N LEU A 91 3.18 -3.77 -9.74
CA LEU A 91 3.74 -2.79 -8.81
C LEU A 91 4.86 -3.41 -7.95
N VAL A 92 4.63 -4.60 -7.41
CA VAL A 92 5.63 -5.33 -6.59
C VAL A 92 6.94 -5.57 -7.35
N VAL A 93 6.88 -5.86 -8.65
CA VAL A 93 8.08 -6.06 -9.47
C VAL A 93 8.63 -4.74 -10.02
N GLY A 94 7.75 -3.83 -10.45
CA GLY A 94 8.12 -2.59 -11.11
C GLY A 94 8.92 -1.64 -10.22
N PHE A 95 8.48 -1.41 -8.98
CA PHE A 95 9.16 -0.47 -8.08
C PHE A 95 10.59 -0.88 -7.71
N PRO A 96 10.88 -2.15 -7.33
CA PRO A 96 12.24 -2.62 -7.11
C PRO A 96 13.12 -2.55 -8.37
N VAL A 97 12.57 -2.89 -9.54
CA VAL A 97 13.32 -2.82 -10.81
C VAL A 97 13.71 -1.38 -11.15
N VAL A 98 12.79 -0.42 -10.99
CA VAL A 98 13.10 1.01 -11.19
C VAL A 98 14.12 1.49 -10.18
N GLY A 99 14.01 1.06 -8.91
CA GLY A 99 15.00 1.37 -7.87
C GLY A 99 16.40 0.84 -8.21
N TRP A 100 16.47 -0.40 -8.68
CA TRP A 100 17.72 -1.05 -9.10
C TRP A 100 18.33 -0.38 -10.34
N LEU A 101 17.53 -0.08 -11.37
CA LEU A 101 17.98 0.67 -12.55
C LEU A 101 18.51 2.05 -12.17
N CYS A 102 17.80 2.77 -11.29
CA CYS A 102 18.28 4.05 -10.77
C CYS A 102 19.63 3.88 -10.05
N ASN A 103 19.80 2.84 -9.23
CA ASN A 103 21.07 2.59 -8.56
C ASN A 103 22.21 2.33 -9.56
N TYR A 104 21.96 1.51 -10.58
CA TYR A 104 22.92 1.16 -11.62
C TYR A 104 23.38 2.39 -12.41
N TYR A 105 22.45 3.22 -12.90
CA TYR A 105 22.80 4.42 -13.68
C TYR A 105 23.50 5.51 -12.85
N ASN A 106 23.19 5.62 -11.56
CA ASN A 106 23.82 6.63 -10.69
C ASN A 106 25.17 6.18 -10.11
N GLY A 107 25.63 4.95 -10.40
CA GLY A 107 26.98 4.48 -10.06
C GLY A 107 27.30 4.59 -8.56
N ILE A 108 26.37 4.16 -7.72
CA ILE A 108 26.45 4.36 -6.27
C ILE A 108 27.57 3.51 -5.65
N THR A 109 28.66 4.17 -5.26
CA THR A 109 29.71 3.61 -4.42
C THR A 109 29.48 4.01 -2.95
N PHE A 110 29.72 3.09 -2.01
CA PHE A 110 29.69 3.39 -0.56
C PHE A 110 30.91 4.23 -0.17
N ASP A 111 30.89 5.49 -0.57
CA ASP A 111 31.92 6.47 -0.27
C ASP A 111 31.28 7.62 0.54
N ILE A 112 31.87 7.96 1.68
CA ILE A 112 31.25 8.88 2.67
C ILE A 112 31.08 10.29 2.09
N ASP A 113 31.98 10.72 1.20
CA ASP A 113 31.90 12.04 0.56
C ASP A 113 30.82 12.13 -0.52
N LYS A 114 30.52 11.00 -1.19
CA LYS A 114 29.41 10.91 -2.14
C LYS A 114 28.08 10.60 -1.45
N LEU A 115 28.12 10.07 -0.23
CA LEU A 115 26.96 9.66 0.54
C LEU A 115 25.93 10.79 0.68
N HIS A 116 26.33 12.05 0.89
CA HIS A 116 25.35 13.15 1.00
C HIS A 116 24.59 13.43 -0.30
N SER A 117 25.26 13.37 -1.45
CA SER A 117 24.61 13.53 -2.76
C SER A 117 23.79 12.29 -3.13
N THR A 118 24.33 11.11 -2.85
CA THR A 118 23.69 9.82 -3.06
C THR A 118 22.48 9.59 -2.15
N LEU A 119 22.51 10.02 -0.89
CA LEU A 119 21.37 9.95 0.03
C LEU A 119 20.22 10.80 -0.49
N ASN A 120 20.48 12.01 -1.00
CA ASN A 120 19.43 12.80 -1.63
C ASN A 120 18.83 12.12 -2.89
N GLN A 121 19.62 11.35 -3.63
CA GLN A 121 19.12 10.65 -4.82
C GLN A 121 18.49 9.28 -4.51
N LEU A 122 18.86 8.63 -3.41
CA LEU A 122 18.43 7.27 -3.07
C LEU A 122 17.38 7.24 -1.94
N TYR A 123 17.55 8.06 -0.90
CA TYR A 123 16.68 8.08 0.29
C TYR A 123 15.33 8.78 0.05
N VAL A 124 15.35 9.76 -0.86
CA VAL A 124 14.21 10.63 -1.21
C VAL A 124 13.30 9.96 -2.22
N LYS A 125 13.83 8.98 -2.96
CA LYS A 125 13.09 8.34 -4.03
C LYS A 125 12.06 7.34 -3.49
N PRO A 126 10.78 7.41 -3.92
CA PRO A 126 9.70 6.60 -3.38
C PRO A 126 9.84 5.09 -3.63
N TRP A 127 10.61 4.67 -4.65
CA TRP A 127 10.67 3.28 -5.13
C TRP A 127 11.09 2.27 -4.06
N VAL A 128 11.97 2.68 -3.14
CA VAL A 128 12.49 1.79 -2.08
C VAL A 128 11.53 1.71 -0.89
N ARG A 129 10.64 2.70 -0.74
CA ARG A 129 9.77 2.90 0.43
C ARG A 129 8.38 2.28 0.28
N ILE A 130 7.97 1.92 -0.94
CA ILE A 130 6.63 1.38 -1.17
C ILE A 130 6.48 -0.08 -0.71
N ASN A 131 7.58 -0.82 -0.60
CA ASN A 131 7.60 -2.25 -0.22
C ASN A 131 6.80 -2.59 1.06
N PRO A 132 6.95 -1.89 2.19
CA PRO A 132 6.13 -2.15 3.39
C PRO A 132 4.63 -1.92 3.16
N TYR A 133 4.23 -0.96 2.32
CA TYR A 133 2.81 -0.73 2.01
C TYR A 133 2.23 -1.89 1.21
N LEU A 134 2.98 -2.42 0.23
CA LEU A 134 2.59 -3.60 -0.54
C LEU A 134 2.53 -4.86 0.35
N GLY A 135 3.48 -5.01 1.28
CA GLY A 135 3.45 -6.08 2.27
C GLY A 135 2.20 -6.03 3.16
N GLY A 136 1.83 -4.85 3.64
CA GLY A 136 0.59 -4.63 4.39
C GLY A 136 -0.66 -5.00 3.58
N ALA A 137 -0.72 -4.58 2.31
CA ALA A 137 -1.82 -4.93 1.40
C ALA A 137 -1.92 -6.45 1.17
N LEU A 138 -0.79 -7.14 0.99
CA LEU A 138 -0.74 -8.60 0.85
C LEU A 138 -1.25 -9.30 2.12
N CYS A 139 -0.79 -8.86 3.30
CA CYS A 139 -1.27 -9.39 4.58
C CYS A 139 -2.79 -9.21 4.73
N GLY A 140 -3.31 -8.03 4.36
CA GLY A 140 -4.75 -7.77 4.35
C GLY A 140 -5.52 -8.73 3.45
N TRP A 141 -5.00 -9.00 2.24
CA TRP A 141 -5.61 -9.95 1.31
C TRP A 141 -5.59 -11.39 1.84
N LEU A 142 -4.48 -11.85 2.42
CA LEU A 142 -4.37 -13.18 3.01
C LEU A 142 -5.35 -13.38 4.17
N LEU A 143 -5.46 -12.38 5.05
CA LEU A 143 -6.42 -12.40 6.15
C LEU A 143 -7.86 -12.45 5.65
N HIS A 144 -8.20 -11.66 4.62
CA HIS A 144 -9.52 -11.68 4.01
C HIS A 144 -9.85 -13.07 3.44
N ASN A 145 -8.95 -13.65 2.64
CA ASN A 145 -9.15 -14.97 2.04
C ASN A 145 -9.27 -16.08 3.10
N ASN A 146 -8.46 -16.03 4.16
CA ASN A 146 -8.56 -16.98 5.26
C ASN A 146 -9.90 -16.86 6.00
N SER A 147 -10.39 -15.63 6.21
CA SER A 147 -11.71 -15.39 6.82
C SER A 147 -12.85 -15.95 5.96
N GLN A 148 -12.81 -15.73 4.63
CA GLN A 148 -13.80 -16.27 3.70
C GLN A 148 -13.84 -17.81 3.72
N ARG A 149 -12.67 -18.45 3.69
CA ARG A 149 -12.56 -19.92 3.79
C ARG A 149 -13.11 -20.44 5.11
N ARG A 150 -12.88 -19.73 6.22
CA ARG A 150 -13.46 -20.10 7.53
C ARG A 150 -14.98 -20.02 7.49
N HIS A 151 -15.54 -18.93 6.95
CA HIS A 151 -17.00 -18.78 6.78
C HIS A 151 -17.61 -19.90 5.93
N GLN A 152 -16.98 -20.27 4.81
CA GLN A 152 -17.42 -21.41 4.00
C GLN A 152 -17.36 -22.74 4.76
N ARG A 153 -16.29 -23.00 5.52
CA ARG A 153 -16.19 -24.20 6.36
C ARG A 153 -17.30 -24.25 7.42
N TYR A 154 -17.62 -23.13 8.06
CA TYR A 154 -18.73 -23.04 9.00
C TYR A 154 -20.06 -23.40 8.32
N HIS A 155 -20.36 -22.82 7.14
CA HIS A 155 -21.57 -23.16 6.39
C HIS A 155 -21.63 -24.63 5.96
N ASN A 156 -20.52 -25.22 5.53
CA ASN A 156 -20.45 -26.62 5.12
C ASN A 156 -20.69 -27.58 6.31
N HIS A 157 -20.06 -27.34 7.46
CA HIS A 157 -20.28 -28.15 8.67
C HIS A 157 -21.72 -28.04 9.19
N GLN A 158 -22.39 -26.92 8.95
CA GLN A 158 -23.79 -26.75 9.34
C GLN A 158 -24.77 -27.47 8.38
N GLN A 159 -24.34 -27.78 7.15
CA GLN A 159 -25.13 -28.54 6.16
C GLN A 159 -24.96 -30.06 6.29
N GLU A 160 -23.80 -30.55 6.76
CA GLU A 160 -23.53 -31.99 7.00
C GLU A 160 -24.66 -32.74 7.77
N PRO A 161 -25.21 -32.22 8.89
CA PRO A 161 -26.26 -32.93 9.63
C PRO A 161 -27.60 -33.07 8.88
N GLN A 162 -27.87 -32.26 7.86
CA GLN A 162 -29.10 -32.38 7.04
C GLN A 162 -28.96 -33.44 5.92
N SER A 163 -27.77 -33.60 5.35
CA SER A 163 -27.50 -34.64 4.33
C SER A 163 -27.53 -36.06 4.90
N GLU A 164 -27.08 -36.28 6.14
CA GLU A 164 -27.11 -37.61 6.77
C GLU A 164 -28.54 -38.08 7.14
N GLN A 165 -29.46 -37.16 7.43
CA GLN A 165 -30.86 -37.53 7.68
C GLN A 165 -31.63 -37.86 6.39
N GLN A 166 -31.24 -37.28 5.26
CA GLN A 166 -31.91 -37.50 3.98
C GLN A 166 -31.40 -38.75 3.23
N GLN A 167 -30.28 -39.33 3.68
CA GLN A 167 -29.66 -40.54 3.11
C GLN A 167 -29.94 -41.81 3.95
N LYS A 168 -31.09 -41.88 4.63
CA LYS A 168 -31.59 -43.14 5.20
C LYS A 168 -32.48 -43.83 4.16
N PRO A 169 -32.20 -45.07 3.73
CA PRO A 169 -33.00 -45.77 2.73
C PRO A 169 -34.48 -45.87 3.14
N GLN A 170 -35.40 -45.49 2.26
CA GLN A 170 -36.82 -45.81 2.40
C GLN A 170 -37.01 -47.34 2.40
N PRO A 171 -37.86 -47.91 3.27
CA PRO A 171 -38.20 -49.33 3.21
C PRO A 171 -38.89 -49.67 1.88
N GLN A 172 -38.42 -50.71 1.19
CA GLN A 172 -39.04 -51.21 -0.04
C GLN A 172 -40.46 -51.75 0.21
N PRO A 173 -41.40 -51.64 -0.76
CA PRO A 173 -42.72 -52.26 -0.65
C PRO A 173 -42.59 -53.78 -0.78
N GLN A 174 -43.16 -54.53 0.17
CA GLN A 174 -43.29 -55.98 0.05
C GLN A 174 -44.29 -56.32 -1.07
N THR A 175 -43.80 -56.83 -2.19
CA THR A 175 -44.61 -57.54 -3.18
C THR A 175 -44.84 -58.96 -2.67
N GLN A 176 -45.99 -59.25 -2.06
CA GLN A 176 -46.46 -60.62 -1.84
C GLN A 176 -47.17 -61.10 -3.10
N THR A 177 -46.54 -62.05 -3.79
CA THR A 177 -47.13 -62.81 -4.88
C THR A 177 -48.08 -63.86 -4.30
N ASP A 178 -49.30 -63.91 -4.83
CA ASP A 178 -50.31 -64.92 -4.54
C ASP A 178 -49.81 -66.36 -4.77
N SER A 179 -50.25 -67.27 -3.92
CA SER A 179 -50.27 -68.71 -4.19
C SER A 179 -51.50 -69.30 -3.50
N HIS A 180 -52.57 -69.48 -4.27
CA HIS A 180 -53.67 -70.40 -3.96
C HIS A 180 -53.12 -71.80 -3.62
N VAL A 181 -53.71 -72.50 -2.62
CA VAL A 181 -54.04 -73.95 -2.63
C VAL A 181 -54.65 -74.40 -1.28
N GLN A 182 -55.90 -74.86 -1.36
CA GLN A 182 -56.62 -75.90 -0.57
C GLN A 182 -56.38 -76.08 0.94
N ARG A 183 -57.44 -75.91 1.75
CA ARG A 183 -58.35 -76.99 2.18
C ARG A 183 -59.59 -76.43 2.89
#